data_AF-A0A1I8N6V0-F1
#
_entry.id   AF-A0A1I8N6V0-F1
#
_cell.length_a   1.000
_cell.length_b   1.000
_cell.length_c   1.000
_cell.angle_alpha   90.00
_cell.angle_beta   90.00
_cell.angle_gamma   90.00
#
_symmetry.space_group_name_H-M   'P 1'
#
loop_
_entity.id
_entity.type
_entity.pdbx_description
1 polymer ?
#
loop_
_entity_poly.entity_id
_entity_poly.type
_entity_poly.pdbx_seq_one_letter_code
_entity_poly.pdbx_strand_id
1 'polypeptide(L)'
;MNIFIPIIISFLLIFKSLQGLPTSDTNEVDTSNDSSHYAFLLSEAKQYSEQIEQLIRKSLPQLPSDDTFNLYRNKFNKYLELKKDYKAATAEDCEEKSLEFFDAQNAFISVYMYGHSNSTGLQDVVKILNDNGMKQIKDEFDAKRASGVYGKPDRKDFEKYVATHC
;
A
#
# COMPACT_ATOMS: atom_id res chain seq x y z
N MET A 1 1.73 -14.02 -31.38
CA MET A 1 1.71 -14.99 -30.28
C MET A 1 2.47 -14.35 -29.13
N ASN A 2 1.77 -13.57 -28.29
CA ASN A 2 2.39 -12.77 -27.23
C ASN A 2 2.25 -13.52 -25.90
N ILE A 3 3.40 -13.84 -25.32
CA ILE A 3 3.53 -14.51 -24.03
C ILE A 3 3.27 -13.47 -22.94
N PHE A 4 2.12 -13.60 -22.28
CA PHE A 4 1.83 -12.95 -21.00
C PHE A 4 2.76 -13.54 -19.94
N ILE A 5 3.59 -12.71 -19.31
CA ILE A 5 4.37 -13.07 -18.13
C ILE A 5 3.54 -12.69 -16.89
N PRO A 6 3.07 -13.65 -16.08
CA PRO A 6 2.48 -13.34 -14.79
C PRO A 6 3.60 -13.00 -13.80
N ILE A 7 3.66 -11.75 -13.33
CA ILE A 7 4.51 -11.38 -12.19
C ILE A 7 3.84 -11.92 -10.93
N ILE A 8 4.40 -13.03 -10.46
CA ILE A 8 4.01 -13.81 -9.28
C ILE A 8 4.52 -13.11 -8.00
N ILE A 9 3.58 -12.83 -7.08
CA ILE A 9 3.52 -13.23 -5.66
C ILE A 9 4.81 -13.12 -4.81
N SER A 10 4.73 -12.38 -3.68
CA SER A 10 5.05 -12.84 -2.30
C SER A 10 5.71 -11.78 -1.42
N PHE A 11 4.96 -11.18 -0.48
CA PHE A 11 5.50 -10.75 0.82
C PHE A 11 4.42 -10.84 1.91
N LEU A 12 3.98 -12.08 2.17
CA LEU A 12 3.18 -12.49 3.32
C LEU A 12 3.78 -13.77 3.94
N LEU A 13 5.05 -13.71 4.35
CA LEU A 13 5.71 -14.80 5.09
C LEU A 13 6.60 -14.26 6.23
N ILE A 14 5.98 -13.68 7.27
CA ILE A 14 6.60 -13.62 8.62
C ILE A 14 5.69 -14.21 9.72
N PHE A 15 4.55 -14.82 9.38
CA PHE A 15 3.69 -15.48 10.39
C PHE A 15 3.24 -16.88 9.98
N LYS A 16 4.19 -17.82 9.93
CA LYS A 16 3.88 -19.25 10.08
C LYS A 16 4.89 -19.90 11.03
N SER A 17 4.58 -19.81 12.33
CA SER A 17 4.93 -20.84 13.32
C SER A 17 4.34 -20.45 14.68
N LEU A 18 3.07 -20.80 14.88
CA LEU A 18 2.58 -21.40 16.14
C LEU A 18 1.16 -21.91 15.87
N GLN A 19 1.05 -23.19 15.56
CA GLN A 19 -0.22 -23.92 15.60
C GLN A 19 -0.46 -24.33 17.06
N GLY A 20 -1.58 -23.89 17.62
CA GLY A 20 -2.25 -24.53 18.77
C GLY A 20 -3.66 -24.93 18.31
N LEU A 21 -4.02 -26.18 18.56
CA LEU A 21 -5.24 -26.88 18.12
C LEU A 21 -6.57 -26.24 18.58
N PRO A 22 -7.72 -26.65 17.99
CA PRO A 22 -8.99 -25.93 18.06
C PRO A 22 -9.80 -26.27 19.31
N THR A 23 -10.60 -25.32 19.77
CA THR A 23 -11.81 -25.59 20.54
C THR A 23 -12.97 -24.87 19.86
N SER A 24 -14.03 -25.65 19.61
CA SER A 24 -15.31 -25.17 19.13
C SER A 24 -15.95 -24.35 20.25
N ASP A 25 -16.43 -23.15 19.94
CA ASP A 25 -17.59 -22.58 20.61
C ASP A 25 -18.22 -21.53 19.70
N THR A 26 -19.51 -21.72 19.46
CA THR A 26 -20.43 -20.77 18.84
C THR A 26 -20.35 -19.42 19.57
N ASN A 27 -19.78 -18.42 18.91
CA ASN A 27 -19.96 -17.03 19.26
C ASN A 27 -20.47 -16.30 18.03
N GLU A 28 -21.63 -15.65 18.17
CA GLU A 28 -22.04 -14.57 17.27
C GLU A 28 -20.83 -13.69 17.01
N VAL A 29 -20.41 -13.64 15.75
CA VAL A 29 -19.35 -12.74 15.32
C VAL A 29 -19.87 -11.33 15.55
N ASP A 30 -19.30 -10.67 16.55
CA ASP A 30 -19.54 -9.26 16.85
C ASP A 30 -19.00 -8.40 15.70
N THR A 31 -19.79 -8.34 14.62
CA THR A 31 -19.54 -7.59 13.39
C THR A 31 -19.33 -6.09 13.64
N SER A 32 -19.68 -5.59 14.83
CA SER A 32 -19.50 -4.18 15.18
C SER A 32 -18.02 -3.82 15.42
N ASN A 33 -17.24 -4.75 16.00
CA ASN A 33 -15.85 -4.50 16.35
C ASN A 33 -14.96 -4.52 15.09
N ASP A 34 -15.22 -5.44 14.16
CA ASP A 34 -14.48 -5.56 12.89
C ASP A 34 -14.72 -4.37 11.96
N SER A 35 -15.94 -3.86 11.88
CA SER A 35 -16.26 -2.68 11.07
C SER A 35 -15.52 -1.42 11.55
N SER A 36 -15.46 -1.20 12.87
CA SER A 36 -14.73 -0.06 13.44
C SER A 36 -13.21 -0.17 13.21
N HIS A 37 -12.67 -1.39 13.28
CA HIS A 37 -11.26 -1.64 13.01
C HIS A 37 -10.92 -1.45 11.53
N TYR A 38 -11.76 -1.93 10.60
CA TYR A 38 -11.57 -1.68 9.17
C TYR A 38 -11.74 -0.20 8.80
N ALA A 39 -12.66 0.53 9.45
CA ALA A 39 -12.77 1.98 9.30
C ALA A 39 -11.46 2.70 9.70
N PHE A 40 -10.87 2.30 10.82
CA PHE A 40 -9.57 2.80 11.28
C PHE A 40 -8.46 2.49 10.27
N LEU A 41 -8.35 1.24 9.80
CA LEU A 41 -7.34 0.83 8.83
C LEU A 41 -7.47 1.58 7.50
N LEU A 42 -8.70 1.80 7.01
CA LEU A 42 -8.96 2.59 5.82
C LEU A 42 -8.58 4.06 6.02
N SER A 43 -8.88 4.63 7.19
CA SER A 43 -8.48 6.01 7.53
C SER A 43 -6.96 6.16 7.53
N GLU A 44 -6.24 5.22 8.14
CA GLU A 44 -4.77 5.18 8.14
C GLU A 44 -4.21 5.05 6.73
N ALA A 45 -4.75 4.13 5.92
CA ALA A 45 -4.33 3.93 4.54
C ALA A 45 -4.51 5.21 3.71
N LYS A 46 -5.66 5.89 3.86
CA LYS A 46 -5.93 7.20 3.25
C LYS A 46 -4.91 8.25 3.69
N GLN A 47 -4.60 8.35 4.99
CA GLN A 47 -3.59 9.27 5.52
C GLN A 47 -2.21 9.02 4.92
N TYR A 48 -1.72 7.78 4.92
CA TYR A 48 -0.44 7.44 4.29
C TYR A 48 -0.45 7.72 2.79
N SER A 49 -1.61 7.59 2.14
CA SER A 49 -1.74 7.88 0.72
C SER A 49 -1.54 9.37 0.42
N GLU A 50 -1.97 10.27 1.33
CA GLU A 50 -1.71 11.71 1.26
C GLU A 50 -0.23 12.02 1.45
N GLN A 51 0.42 11.40 2.44
CA GLN A 51 1.85 11.58 2.66
C GLN A 51 2.68 11.08 1.47
N ILE A 52 2.34 9.92 0.91
CA ILE A 52 3.01 9.36 -0.28
C ILE A 52 2.78 10.24 -1.52
N GLU A 53 1.57 10.77 -1.74
CA GLU A 53 1.33 11.72 -2.84
C GLU A 53 2.25 12.94 -2.72
N GLN A 54 2.30 13.56 -1.54
CA GLN A 54 3.16 14.74 -1.31
C GLN A 54 4.64 14.40 -1.51
N LEU A 55 5.07 13.25 -1.01
CA LEU A 55 6.42 12.73 -1.20
C LEU A 55 6.77 12.57 -2.68
N ILE A 56 5.91 11.94 -3.46
CA ILE A 56 6.09 11.76 -4.90
C ILE A 56 6.16 13.11 -5.61
N ARG A 57 5.25 14.04 -5.32
CA ARG A 57 5.22 15.37 -5.93
C ARG A 57 6.50 16.16 -5.67
N LYS A 58 7.10 16.05 -4.48
CA LYS A 58 8.39 16.68 -4.15
C LYS A 58 9.57 15.99 -4.87
N SER A 59 9.50 14.67 -5.02
CA SER A 59 10.60 13.85 -5.55
C SER A 59 10.68 13.87 -7.07
N LEU A 60 9.53 13.90 -7.78
CA LEU A 60 9.45 13.93 -9.24
C LEU A 60 10.37 14.94 -9.93
N PRO A 61 10.42 16.23 -9.54
CA PRO A 61 11.30 17.22 -10.17
C PRO A 61 12.79 17.02 -9.83
N GLN A 62 13.11 16.19 -8.84
CA GLN A 62 14.49 15.91 -8.43
C GLN A 62 15.07 14.66 -9.11
N LEU A 63 14.21 13.86 -9.78
CA LEU A 63 14.68 12.70 -10.53
C LEU A 63 15.54 13.16 -11.72
N PRO A 64 16.71 12.53 -11.94
CA PRO A 64 17.54 12.82 -13.11
C PRO A 64 16.78 12.67 -14.43
N SER A 65 17.21 13.43 -15.44
CA SER A 65 16.50 13.50 -16.71
C SER A 65 16.80 12.36 -17.69
N ASP A 66 17.73 11.46 -17.36
CA ASP A 66 18.11 10.37 -18.25
C ASP A 66 17.07 9.23 -18.31
N ASP A 67 17.24 8.36 -19.31
CA ASP A 67 16.30 7.29 -19.62
C ASP A 67 16.14 6.25 -18.51
N THR A 68 17.16 6.09 -17.65
CA THR A 68 17.11 5.18 -16.50
C THR A 68 15.99 5.56 -15.55
N PHE A 69 15.69 6.86 -15.42
CA PHE A 69 14.69 7.38 -14.49
C PHE A 69 13.30 7.59 -15.10
N ASN A 70 13.14 7.45 -16.42
CA ASN A 70 11.84 7.53 -17.09
C ASN A 70 10.87 6.49 -16.56
N LEU A 71 11.34 5.27 -16.26
CA LEU A 71 10.51 4.23 -15.65
C LEU A 71 9.92 4.69 -14.31
N TYR A 72 10.72 5.31 -13.44
CA TYR A 72 10.27 5.75 -12.13
C TYR A 72 9.35 6.96 -12.22
N ARG A 73 9.64 7.91 -13.12
CA ARG A 73 8.74 9.02 -13.44
C ARG A 73 7.36 8.52 -13.88
N ASN A 74 7.32 7.52 -14.76
CA ASN A 74 6.07 6.92 -15.22
C ASN A 74 5.32 6.23 -14.07
N LYS A 75 6.02 5.47 -13.22
CA LYS A 75 5.41 4.82 -12.04
C LYS A 75 4.83 5.84 -11.06
N PHE A 76 5.55 6.91 -10.78
CA PHE A 76 5.11 7.99 -9.90
C PHE A 76 3.91 8.75 -10.48
N ASN A 77 3.95 9.09 -11.76
CA ASN A 77 2.81 9.73 -12.43
C ASN A 77 1.58 8.81 -12.44
N LYS A 78 1.74 7.51 -12.72
CA LYS A 78 0.64 6.55 -12.66
C LYS A 78 0.05 6.44 -11.25
N TYR A 79 0.87 6.43 -10.20
CA TYR A 79 0.35 6.47 -8.82
C TYR A 79 -0.49 7.74 -8.56
N LEU A 80 -0.01 8.91 -9.00
CA LEU A 80 -0.74 10.17 -8.84
C LEU A 80 -2.06 10.19 -9.63
N GLU A 81 -2.09 9.60 -10.82
CA GLU A 81 -3.28 9.44 -11.64
C GLU A 81 -4.30 8.51 -10.97
N LEU A 82 -3.89 7.32 -10.53
CA LEU A 82 -4.77 6.38 -9.83
C LEU A 82 -5.38 6.98 -8.57
N LYS A 83 -4.59 7.77 -7.82
CA LYS A 83 -5.11 8.49 -6.67
C LYS A 83 -6.17 9.53 -7.04
N LYS A 84 -5.94 10.25 -8.13
CA LYS A 84 -6.90 11.24 -8.65
C LYS A 84 -8.19 10.52 -9.07
N ASP A 85 -8.08 9.39 -9.75
CA ASP A 85 -9.22 8.60 -10.20
C ASP A 85 -10.01 8.05 -9.01
N TYR A 86 -9.32 7.52 -7.99
CA TYR A 86 -9.93 7.11 -6.72
C TYR A 86 -10.67 8.26 -6.03
N LYS A 87 -10.07 9.45 -5.93
CA LYS A 87 -10.72 10.65 -5.36
C LYS A 87 -11.95 11.10 -6.15
N ALA A 88 -11.99 10.79 -7.45
CA ALA A 88 -13.08 11.11 -8.35
C ALA A 88 -14.04 9.92 -8.57
N ALA A 89 -13.90 8.84 -7.81
CA ALA A 89 -14.77 7.68 -7.93
C ALA A 89 -16.21 8.04 -7.55
N THR A 90 -17.14 7.45 -8.27
CA THR A 90 -18.57 7.47 -8.01
C THR A 90 -18.98 6.18 -7.31
N ALA A 91 -20.25 6.07 -6.91
CA ALA A 91 -20.76 4.83 -6.32
C ALA A 91 -20.68 3.63 -7.30
N GLU A 92 -20.72 3.86 -8.61
CA GLU A 92 -20.74 2.79 -9.63
C GLU A 92 -19.36 2.16 -9.87
N ASP A 93 -18.28 2.94 -9.73
CA ASP A 93 -16.89 2.52 -10.00
C ASP A 93 -15.99 2.57 -8.76
N CYS A 94 -16.61 2.75 -7.59
CA CYS A 94 -15.98 2.78 -6.27
C CYS A 94 -15.05 1.60 -6.00
N GLU A 95 -15.58 0.38 -6.18
CA GLU A 95 -14.89 -0.87 -5.92
C GLU A 95 -13.63 -1.00 -6.77
N GLU A 96 -13.78 -0.87 -8.09
CA GLU A 96 -12.67 -1.01 -9.04
C GLU A 96 -11.56 0.00 -8.76
N LYS A 97 -11.91 1.29 -8.64
CA LYS A 97 -10.93 2.37 -8.46
C LYS A 97 -10.24 2.33 -7.10
N SER A 98 -10.97 1.96 -6.04
CA SER A 98 -10.39 1.84 -4.71
C SER A 98 -9.39 0.69 -4.65
N LEU A 99 -9.75 -0.49 -5.17
CA LEU A 99 -8.87 -1.66 -5.19
C LEU A 99 -7.62 -1.40 -6.06
N GLU A 100 -7.79 -0.84 -7.26
CA GLU A 100 -6.65 -0.52 -8.14
C GLU A 100 -5.69 0.47 -7.46
N PHE A 101 -6.22 1.49 -6.80
CA PHE A 101 -5.41 2.48 -6.09
C PHE A 101 -4.66 1.86 -4.90
N PHE A 102 -5.33 1.10 -4.04
CA PHE A 102 -4.70 0.51 -2.86
C PHE A 102 -3.69 -0.59 -3.24
N ASP A 103 -3.89 -1.31 -4.34
CA ASP A 103 -2.87 -2.19 -4.90
C ASP A 103 -1.63 -1.43 -5.35
N ALA A 104 -1.79 -0.28 -6.02
CA ALA A 104 -0.66 0.58 -6.40
C ALA A 104 0.05 1.17 -5.18
N GLN A 105 -0.68 1.51 -4.11
CA GLN A 105 -0.11 1.96 -2.85
C GLN A 105 0.71 0.86 -2.16
N ASN A 106 0.19 -0.36 -2.11
CA ASN A 106 0.91 -1.50 -1.57
C ASN A 106 2.18 -1.79 -2.37
N ALA A 107 2.10 -1.71 -3.71
CA ALA A 107 3.27 -1.86 -4.58
C ALA A 107 4.32 -0.76 -4.33
N PHE A 108 3.90 0.50 -4.14
CA PHE A 108 4.81 1.59 -3.79
C PHE A 108 5.54 1.32 -2.47
N ILE A 109 4.80 0.98 -1.41
CA ILE A 109 5.36 0.68 -0.09
C ILE A 109 6.34 -0.51 -0.18
N SER A 110 5.93 -1.59 -0.84
CA SER A 110 6.77 -2.78 -0.98
C SER A 110 8.07 -2.52 -1.74
N VAL A 111 8.04 -1.70 -2.79
CA VAL A 111 9.22 -1.48 -3.66
C VAL A 111 10.14 -0.42 -3.09
N TYR A 112 9.61 0.73 -2.68
CA TYR A 112 10.44 1.89 -2.35
C TYR A 112 10.72 2.01 -0.84
N MET A 113 9.82 1.54 0.01
CA MET A 113 9.96 1.66 1.46
C MET A 113 10.64 0.45 2.10
N TYR A 114 10.34 -0.75 1.62
CA TYR A 114 10.89 -2.01 2.16
C TYR A 114 11.69 -2.84 1.14
N GLY A 115 11.66 -2.45 -0.13
CA GLY A 115 12.32 -3.17 -1.20
C GLY A 115 13.84 -3.06 -1.07
N HIS A 116 14.52 -4.18 -1.34
CA HIS A 116 15.96 -4.21 -1.48
C HIS A 116 16.28 -4.29 -2.97
N SER A 117 17.21 -3.46 -3.45
CA SER A 117 17.58 -3.45 -4.85
C SER A 117 19.08 -3.27 -5.03
N ASN A 118 19.62 -4.03 -5.98
CA ASN A 118 21.00 -3.87 -6.45
C ASN A 118 21.10 -2.92 -7.65
N SER A 119 19.96 -2.40 -8.16
CA SER A 119 19.95 -1.41 -9.23
C SER A 119 20.30 -0.04 -8.67
N THR A 120 21.39 0.55 -9.17
CA THR A 120 21.82 1.92 -8.82
C THR A 120 20.69 2.93 -9.00
N GLY A 121 19.93 2.83 -10.11
CA GLY A 121 18.81 3.74 -10.36
C GLY A 121 17.70 3.66 -9.30
N LEU A 122 17.35 2.46 -8.82
CA LEU A 122 16.36 2.34 -7.74
C LEU A 122 16.93 2.84 -6.41
N GLN A 123 18.21 2.59 -6.12
CA GLN A 123 18.87 3.12 -4.91
C GLN A 123 18.86 4.65 -4.89
N ASP A 124 19.14 5.29 -6.02
CA ASP A 124 19.09 6.75 -6.16
C ASP A 124 17.67 7.29 -5.99
N VAL A 125 16.66 6.63 -6.55
CA VAL A 125 15.25 7.01 -6.32
C VAL A 125 14.88 6.88 -4.84
N VAL A 126 15.24 5.78 -4.19
CA VAL A 126 14.99 5.57 -2.75
C VAL A 126 15.70 6.62 -1.91
N LYS A 127 16.93 7.01 -2.28
CA LYS A 127 17.65 8.11 -1.62
C LYS A 127 16.88 9.43 -1.74
N ILE A 128 16.46 9.81 -2.95
CA ILE A 128 15.66 11.02 -3.17
C ILE A 128 14.36 10.98 -2.37
N LEU A 129 13.66 9.85 -2.34
CA LEU A 129 12.45 9.69 -1.52
C LEU A 129 12.74 9.85 -0.03
N ASN A 130 13.84 9.27 0.48
CA ASN A 130 14.24 9.43 1.88
C ASN A 130 14.56 10.90 2.22
N ASP A 131 15.28 11.60 1.34
CA ASP A 131 15.59 13.02 1.50
C ASP A 131 14.31 13.88 1.52
N ASN A 132 13.24 13.42 0.86
CA ASN A 132 11.93 14.09 0.83
C ASN A 132 10.94 13.62 1.91
N GLY A 133 11.35 12.74 2.83
CA GLY A 133 10.55 12.39 4.01
C GLY A 133 10.09 10.93 4.10
N MET A 134 10.46 10.06 3.16
CA MET A 134 10.00 8.66 3.16
C MET A 134 10.43 7.88 4.41
N LYS A 135 11.62 8.19 4.94
CA LYS A 135 12.14 7.53 6.14
C LYS A 135 11.25 7.80 7.36
N GLN A 136 10.80 9.04 7.53
CA GLN A 136 9.91 9.43 8.64
C GLN A 136 8.56 8.71 8.52
N ILE A 137 7.98 8.66 7.32
CA ILE A 137 6.75 7.92 7.05
C ILE A 137 6.91 6.43 7.43
N LYS A 138 8.03 5.84 7.03
CA LYS A 138 8.36 4.44 7.34
C LYS A 138 8.50 4.21 8.85
N ASP A 139 9.22 5.09 9.55
CA ASP A 139 9.46 4.97 10.98
C ASP A 139 8.13 5.10 11.77
N GLU A 140 7.24 6.00 11.37
CA GLU A 140 5.89 6.13 11.94
C GLU A 140 5.05 4.87 11.70
N PHE A 141 5.04 4.36 10.47
CA PHE A 141 4.32 3.14 10.10
C PHE A 141 4.85 1.92 10.88
N ASP A 142 6.17 1.77 10.99
CA ASP A 142 6.80 0.69 11.72
C ASP A 142 6.50 0.76 13.22
N ALA A 143 6.47 1.96 13.81
CA ALA A 143 6.11 2.15 15.21
C ALA A 143 4.66 1.73 15.50
N LYS A 144 3.71 2.13 14.65
CA LYS A 144 2.30 1.70 14.77
C LYS A 144 2.13 0.20 14.54
N ARG A 145 2.83 -0.36 13.56
CA ARG A 145 2.83 -1.81 13.33
C ARG A 145 3.39 -2.58 14.53
N ALA A 146 4.47 -2.11 15.13
CA ALA A 146 5.10 -2.73 16.29
C ALA A 146 4.26 -2.61 17.57
N SER A 147 3.46 -1.55 17.72
CA SER A 147 2.52 -1.40 18.84
C SER A 147 1.29 -2.32 18.72
N GLY A 148 1.11 -2.97 17.56
CA GLY A 148 -0.01 -3.87 17.31
C GLY A 148 -1.33 -3.16 16.99
N VAL A 149 -1.32 -1.83 16.79
CA VAL A 149 -2.54 -1.05 16.55
C VAL A 149 -3.27 -1.48 15.26
N TYR A 150 -2.55 -2.05 14.30
CA TYR A 150 -3.13 -2.58 13.06
C TYR A 150 -3.71 -3.99 13.20
N GLY A 151 -3.46 -4.68 14.31
CA GLY A 151 -3.92 -6.06 14.52
C GLY A 151 -3.48 -7.04 13.42
N LYS A 152 -4.36 -7.99 13.09
CA LYS A 152 -4.19 -8.99 12.03
C LYS A 152 -5.47 -9.08 11.19
N PRO A 153 -5.80 -8.04 10.40
CA PRO A 153 -7.01 -8.05 9.59
C PRO A 153 -6.94 -9.16 8.55
N ASP A 154 -8.05 -9.85 8.32
CA ASP A 154 -8.19 -10.66 7.11
C ASP A 154 -8.18 -9.73 5.89
N ARG A 155 -7.34 -10.07 4.91
CA ARG A 155 -7.13 -9.25 3.72
C ARG A 155 -8.40 -9.13 2.88
N LYS A 156 -9.12 -10.24 2.68
CA LYS A 156 -10.30 -10.26 1.81
C LYS A 156 -11.44 -9.47 2.43
N ASP A 157 -11.59 -9.58 3.74
CA ASP A 157 -12.61 -8.82 4.46
C ASP A 157 -12.31 -7.32 4.43
N PHE A 158 -11.03 -6.93 4.57
CA PHE A 158 -10.64 -5.53 4.40
C PHE A 158 -10.82 -5.02 2.97
N GLU A 159 -10.44 -5.79 1.94
CA GLU A 159 -10.68 -5.42 0.53
C GLU A 159 -12.17 -5.22 0.25
N LYS A 160 -13.04 -6.11 0.76
CA LYS A 160 -14.50 -5.96 0.67
C LYS A 160 -15.01 -4.72 1.40
N TYR A 161 -14.43 -4.40 2.55
CA TYR A 161 -14.75 -3.18 3.29
C TYR A 161 -14.37 -1.94 2.48
N VAL A 162 -13.16 -1.89 1.93
CA VAL A 162 -12.66 -0.81 1.07
C VAL A 162 -13.58 -0.59 -0.14
N ALA A 163 -13.94 -1.68 -0.82
CA ALA A 163 -14.80 -1.65 -2.01
C ALA A 163 -16.18 -1.04 -1.77
N THR A 164 -16.65 -1.04 -0.52
CA THR A 164 -17.97 -0.54 -0.12
C THR A 164 -17.93 0.79 0.62
N HIS A 165 -16.73 1.32 0.90
CA HIS A 165 -16.51 2.52 1.74
C HIS A 165 -15.50 3.51 1.12
N CYS A 166 -15.43 3.56 -0.21
CA CYS A 166 -14.96 4.79 -0.86
C CYS A 166 -16.02 5.88 -0.67
#